data_AF-A0A7K0PLD0-F1
#
_entry.id   AF-A0A7K0PLD0-F1
#
_cell.length_a   1.000
_cell.length_b   1.000
_cell.length_c   1.000
_cell.angle_alpha   90.00
_cell.angle_beta   90.00
_cell.angle_gamma   90.00
#
_symmetry.space_group_name_H-M   'P 1'
#
loop_
_entity.id
_entity.type
_entity.pdbx_description
1 polymer ?
#
loop_
_entity_poly.entity_id
_entity_poly.type
_entity_poly.pdbx_seq_one_letter_code
_entity_poly.pdbx_strand_id
1 'polypeptide(L)'
;MAAPAQTTSDVPEPTATADPIALAAFVSRRAGRVLAYLDAVTAPSRALDAAAETFASYRVARAADPDAEAPATTLLRATRRAAAVHAENPLRPDGRERTAARTNACAAMPRLLIAWTESRLPEADVARLVEHLQGCPDCRALRDAFDRAELGYRAGESTDPDATEVGVITTAMARAGGAPAPVAALPRDEATPGVDGPRGTPASEPTRDATPAEAPDPATRGHGDDDGDGRSSRVPPRDRRPAGRSSLPESPARPATDG
;
A
#
# COMPACT_ATOMS: atom_id res chain seq x y z
N MET A 1 -7.88 -9.33 -27.45
CA MET A 1 -6.56 -9.06 -28.07
C MET A 1 -5.58 -8.85 -26.94
N ALA A 2 -4.63 -9.77 -26.73
CA ALA A 2 -3.60 -9.62 -25.71
C ALA A 2 -2.55 -8.61 -26.20
N ALA A 3 -2.22 -7.62 -25.37
CA ALA A 3 -1.14 -6.69 -25.67
C ALA A 3 0.19 -7.46 -25.77
N PRO A 4 1.09 -7.10 -26.71
CA PRO A 4 2.39 -7.76 -26.82
C PRO A 4 3.16 -7.60 -25.51
N ALA A 5 3.70 -8.71 -25.00
CA ALA A 5 4.58 -8.71 -23.84
C ALA A 5 5.78 -7.80 -24.16
N GLN A 6 5.84 -6.63 -23.52
CA GLN A 6 6.97 -5.74 -23.67
C GLN A 6 8.21 -6.45 -23.10
N THR A 7 9.11 -6.88 -23.96
CA THR A 7 10.47 -7.27 -23.62
C THR A 7 11.21 -6.02 -23.16
N THR A 8 10.99 -5.63 -21.91
CA THR A 8 11.77 -4.58 -21.27
C THR A 8 13.22 -5.02 -21.29
N SER A 9 14.04 -4.30 -22.07
CA SER A 9 15.49 -4.51 -22.18
C SER A 9 16.09 -4.76 -20.80
N ASP A 10 16.76 -5.91 -20.64
CA ASP A 10 17.51 -6.29 -19.43
C ASP A 10 18.66 -5.32 -19.25
N VAL A 11 18.41 -4.19 -18.59
CA VAL A 11 19.51 -3.40 -18.10
C VAL A 11 20.04 -4.07 -16.85
N PRO A 12 21.33 -4.42 -16.80
CA PRO A 12 21.93 -5.07 -15.64
C PRO A 12 21.55 -4.34 -14.36
N GLU A 13 21.15 -5.13 -13.37
CA GLU A 13 20.91 -4.61 -12.03
C GLU A 13 22.18 -4.00 -11.47
N PRO A 14 22.07 -2.86 -10.76
CA PRO A 14 23.23 -2.31 -10.07
C PRO A 14 23.66 -3.28 -8.97
N THR A 15 24.91 -3.73 -9.04
CA THR A 15 25.57 -4.48 -7.98
C THR A 15 25.75 -3.61 -6.72
N ALA A 16 26.10 -4.22 -5.58
CA ALA A 16 26.42 -3.46 -4.37
C ALA A 16 27.52 -2.41 -4.57
N THR A 17 28.45 -2.66 -5.51
CA THR A 17 29.58 -1.79 -5.90
C THR A 17 29.29 -0.91 -7.11
N ALA A 18 28.04 -0.85 -7.60
CA ALA A 18 27.68 -0.10 -8.78
C ALA A 18 28.12 1.36 -8.68
N ASP A 19 28.77 1.84 -9.75
CA ASP A 19 29.14 3.24 -9.88
C ASP A 19 27.90 4.15 -9.94
N PRO A 20 28.04 5.46 -9.63
CA PRO A 20 26.91 6.38 -9.65
C PRO A 20 26.17 6.51 -10.99
N ILE A 21 26.85 6.25 -12.12
CA ILE A 21 26.26 6.35 -13.47
C ILE A 21 25.32 5.17 -13.71
N ALA A 22 25.73 3.96 -13.33
CA ALA A 22 24.90 2.76 -13.40
C ALA A 22 23.65 2.89 -12.52
N LEU A 23 23.79 3.47 -11.32
CA LEU A 23 22.66 3.77 -10.43
C LEU A 23 21.69 4.77 -11.06
N ALA A 24 22.21 5.89 -11.59
CA ALA A 24 21.38 6.91 -12.24
C ALA A 24 20.61 6.34 -13.44
N ALA A 25 21.26 5.50 -14.25
CA ALA A 25 20.62 4.82 -15.37
C ALA A 25 19.49 3.87 -14.89
N PHE A 26 19.74 3.11 -13.82
CA PHE A 26 18.72 2.23 -13.22
C PHE A 26 17.52 3.02 -12.70
N VAL A 27 17.78 4.09 -11.94
CA VAL A 27 16.75 4.99 -11.41
C VAL A 27 15.93 5.59 -12.54
N SER A 28 16.56 6.14 -13.58
CA SER A 28 15.88 6.80 -14.70
C SER A 28 14.83 5.91 -15.39
N ARG A 29 15.05 4.58 -15.44
CA ARG A 29 14.11 3.64 -16.07
C ARG A 29 12.99 3.15 -15.15
N ARG A 30 13.18 3.24 -13.83
CA ARG A 30 12.29 2.59 -12.85
C ARG A 30 11.56 3.59 -11.97
N ALA A 31 12.14 4.77 -11.76
CA ALA A 31 11.61 5.78 -10.84
C ALA A 31 10.21 6.23 -11.25
N GLY A 32 9.94 6.35 -12.54
CA GLY A 32 8.63 6.78 -13.03
C GLY A 32 7.44 5.95 -12.54
N ARG A 33 7.58 4.63 -12.50
CA ARG A 33 6.54 3.72 -11.97
C ARG A 33 6.42 3.80 -10.45
N VAL A 34 7.54 3.98 -9.77
CA VAL A 34 7.58 4.12 -8.30
C VAL A 34 6.95 5.44 -7.88
N LEU A 35 7.26 6.55 -8.57
CA LEU A 35 6.67 7.86 -8.33
C LEU A 35 5.16 7.83 -8.60
N ALA A 36 4.71 7.28 -9.74
CA ALA A 36 3.28 7.14 -10.02
C ALA A 36 2.52 6.35 -8.93
N TYR A 37 3.13 5.26 -8.40
CA TYR A 37 2.56 4.53 -7.27
C TYR A 37 2.46 5.43 -6.02
N LEU A 38 3.54 6.13 -5.69
CA LEU A 38 3.62 6.93 -4.47
C LEU A 38 2.73 8.18 -4.52
N ASP A 39 2.59 8.83 -5.68
CA ASP A 39 1.68 9.95 -5.90
C ASP A 39 0.21 9.55 -5.64
N ALA A 40 -0.14 8.30 -5.92
CA ALA A 40 -1.50 7.81 -5.69
C ALA A 40 -1.83 7.58 -4.20
N VAL A 41 -0.82 7.42 -3.34
CA VAL A 41 -0.97 6.96 -1.94
C VAL A 41 -0.47 7.97 -0.91
N THR A 42 0.49 8.80 -1.27
CA THR A 42 1.18 9.74 -0.39
C THR A 42 0.80 11.19 -0.71
N ALA A 43 1.13 12.11 0.20
CA ALA A 43 1.06 13.53 -0.10
C ALA A 43 2.03 13.87 -1.26
N PRO A 44 1.67 14.77 -2.20
CA PRO A 44 2.58 15.18 -3.27
C PRO A 44 3.93 15.68 -2.78
N SER A 45 3.96 16.36 -1.62
CA SER A 45 5.19 16.86 -0.99
C SER A 45 6.09 15.76 -0.40
N ARG A 46 5.61 14.52 -0.29
CA ARG A 46 6.33 13.37 0.28
C ARG A 46 6.67 12.28 -0.74
N ALA A 47 6.11 12.34 -1.95
CA ALA A 47 6.29 11.30 -2.95
C ALA A 47 7.78 11.10 -3.31
N LEU A 48 8.54 12.19 -3.47
CA LEU A 48 9.97 12.12 -3.78
C LEU A 48 10.79 11.51 -2.63
N ASP A 49 10.50 11.88 -1.37
CA ASP A 49 11.17 11.30 -0.20
C ASP A 49 10.87 9.80 -0.07
N ALA A 50 9.62 9.41 -0.29
CA ALA A 50 9.20 8.02 -0.28
C ALA A 50 9.84 7.22 -1.44
N ALA A 51 10.07 7.84 -2.60
CA ALA A 51 10.78 7.23 -3.72
C ALA A 51 12.26 7.02 -3.37
N ALA A 52 12.90 8.03 -2.78
CA ALA A 52 14.28 7.93 -2.30
C ALA A 52 14.43 6.78 -1.27
N GLU A 53 13.51 6.67 -0.31
CA GLU A 53 13.47 5.59 0.68
C GLU A 53 13.25 4.21 0.03
N THR A 54 12.40 4.14 -1.00
CA THR A 54 12.13 2.92 -1.77
C THR A 54 13.40 2.38 -2.41
N PHE A 55 14.13 3.21 -3.16
CA PHE A 55 15.34 2.78 -3.87
C PHE A 55 16.51 2.49 -2.90
N ALA A 56 16.61 3.25 -1.81
CA ALA A 56 17.55 2.95 -0.74
C ALA A 56 17.27 1.56 -0.11
N SER A 57 16.01 1.29 0.23
CA SER A 57 15.57 0.01 0.80
C SER A 57 15.75 -1.16 -0.16
N TYR A 58 15.44 -0.95 -1.44
CA TYR A 58 15.69 -1.93 -2.50
C TYR A 58 17.18 -2.29 -2.57
N ARG A 59 18.08 -1.29 -2.55
CA ARG A 59 19.52 -1.56 -2.57
C ARG A 59 19.98 -2.39 -1.36
N VAL A 60 19.53 -2.03 -0.17
CA VAL A 60 19.86 -2.78 1.06
C VAL A 60 19.38 -4.23 0.94
N ALA A 61 18.14 -4.44 0.47
CA ALA A 61 17.59 -5.78 0.29
C ALA A 61 18.40 -6.61 -0.73
N ARG A 62 18.75 -6.04 -1.90
CA ARG A 62 19.55 -6.73 -2.93
C ARG A 62 20.98 -7.02 -2.47
N ALA A 63 21.57 -6.15 -1.65
CA ALA A 63 22.91 -6.36 -1.10
C ALA A 63 22.92 -7.46 -0.02
N ALA A 64 21.85 -7.56 0.76
CA ALA A 64 21.72 -8.61 1.78
C ALA A 64 21.47 -9.98 1.17
N ASP A 65 20.67 -10.06 0.11
CA ASP A 65 20.37 -11.31 -0.60
C ASP A 65 20.17 -11.07 -2.12
N PRO A 66 21.23 -11.23 -2.92
CA PRO A 66 21.18 -11.04 -4.37
C PRO A 66 20.32 -12.08 -5.11
N ASP A 67 19.97 -13.21 -4.51
CA ASP A 67 19.34 -14.33 -5.21
C ASP A 67 17.93 -14.70 -4.70
N ALA A 68 17.49 -14.15 -3.55
CA ALA A 68 16.21 -14.53 -2.93
C ALA A 68 14.95 -14.27 -3.77
N GLU A 69 14.89 -13.16 -4.50
CA GLU A 69 13.65 -12.72 -5.13
C GLU A 69 13.91 -11.94 -6.42
N ALA A 70 12.97 -12.04 -7.36
CA ALA A 70 13.03 -11.30 -8.62
C ALA A 70 13.12 -9.78 -8.36
N PRO A 71 13.99 -9.06 -9.09
CA PRO A 71 14.23 -7.62 -8.91
C PRO A 71 12.98 -6.74 -8.84
N ALA A 72 12.05 -6.97 -9.76
CA ALA A 72 10.82 -6.22 -9.86
C ALA A 72 9.92 -6.42 -8.63
N THR A 73 9.91 -7.61 -8.06
CA THR A 73 9.13 -7.95 -6.87
C THR A 73 9.75 -7.31 -5.64
N THR A 74 11.09 -7.35 -5.49
CA THR A 74 11.79 -6.67 -4.40
C THR A 74 11.59 -5.16 -4.44
N LEU A 75 11.63 -4.54 -5.63
CA LEU A 75 11.35 -3.11 -5.79
C LEU A 75 9.90 -2.76 -5.44
N LEU A 76 8.92 -3.56 -5.89
CA LEU A 76 7.51 -3.34 -5.55
C LEU A 76 7.27 -3.49 -4.03
N ARG A 77 7.88 -4.49 -3.38
CA ARG A 77 7.82 -4.66 -1.93
C ARG A 77 8.42 -3.45 -1.20
N ALA A 78 9.56 -2.93 -1.65
CA ALA A 78 10.13 -1.71 -1.08
C ALA A 78 9.21 -0.50 -1.29
N THR A 79 8.59 -0.38 -2.47
CA THR A 79 7.64 0.70 -2.82
C THR A 79 6.43 0.68 -1.88
N ARG A 80 5.83 -0.50 -1.68
CA ARG A 80 4.73 -0.68 -0.71
C ARG A 80 5.13 -0.17 0.66
N ARG A 81 6.27 -0.63 1.19
CA ARG A 81 6.72 -0.29 2.54
C ARG A 81 6.88 1.22 2.72
N ALA A 82 7.55 1.89 1.79
CA ALA A 82 7.69 3.34 1.80
C ALA A 82 6.32 4.02 1.71
N ALA A 83 5.43 3.53 0.83
CA ALA A 83 4.07 4.05 0.73
C ALA A 83 3.30 3.96 2.06
N ALA A 84 3.46 2.88 2.85
CA ALA A 84 2.81 2.83 4.17
C ALA A 84 3.40 3.79 5.21
N VAL A 85 4.69 4.10 5.13
CA VAL A 85 5.33 5.08 6.02
C VAL A 85 4.81 6.48 5.71
N HIS A 86 4.66 6.80 4.43
CA HIS A 86 4.30 8.14 3.95
C HIS A 86 2.82 8.31 3.59
N ALA A 87 2.00 7.25 3.76
CA ALA A 87 0.60 7.24 3.38
C ALA A 87 -0.19 8.38 4.02
N GLU A 88 -0.95 9.09 3.18
CA GLU A 88 -1.93 10.07 3.61
C GLU A 88 -3.34 9.60 3.22
N ASN A 89 -4.35 10.05 3.96
CA ASN A 89 -5.73 9.70 3.63
C ASN A 89 -6.22 10.61 2.49
N PRO A 90 -6.63 10.07 1.33
CA PRO A 90 -7.09 10.86 0.19
C PRO A 90 -8.28 11.79 0.49
N LEU A 91 -9.11 11.45 1.48
CA LEU A 91 -10.24 12.30 1.89
C LEU A 91 -9.79 13.54 2.68
N ARG A 92 -8.49 13.68 2.98
CA ARG A 92 -7.94 14.78 3.78
C ARG A 92 -6.55 15.21 3.30
N PRO A 93 -6.45 15.82 2.11
CA PRO A 93 -5.16 16.20 1.51
C PRO A 93 -4.46 17.40 2.19
N ASP A 94 -5.18 18.19 2.99
CA ASP A 94 -4.65 19.48 3.52
C ASP A 94 -3.86 19.34 4.84
N GLY A 95 -3.51 18.13 5.28
CA GLY A 95 -2.88 17.92 6.58
C GLY A 95 -3.70 18.42 7.78
N ARG A 96 -4.98 18.77 7.58
CA ARG A 96 -5.87 19.20 8.67
C ARG A 96 -5.95 18.10 9.70
N GLU A 97 -5.48 18.42 10.89
CA GLU A 97 -5.47 17.54 12.05
C GLU A 97 -6.88 16.97 12.25
N ARG A 98 -6.97 15.65 12.42
CA ARG A 98 -8.27 14.98 12.53
C ARG A 98 -8.96 15.50 13.80
N THR A 99 -10.19 16.00 13.65
CA THR A 99 -11.04 16.40 14.79
C THR A 99 -11.41 15.23 15.73
N ALA A 100 -11.24 13.98 15.27
CA ALA A 100 -11.38 12.79 16.08
C ALA A 100 -10.04 12.04 16.13
N ALA A 101 -9.55 11.78 17.35
CA ALA A 101 -8.36 10.99 17.59
C ALA A 101 -8.43 9.67 16.82
N ARG A 102 -7.37 9.34 16.06
CA ARG A 102 -7.25 8.00 15.45
C ARG A 102 -7.44 6.96 16.55
N THR A 103 -8.29 5.96 16.32
CA THR A 103 -8.09 4.71 17.04
C THR A 103 -6.71 4.18 16.67
N ASN A 104 -6.05 3.47 17.59
CA ASN A 104 -4.76 2.84 17.33
C ASN A 104 -4.81 1.96 16.05
N ALA A 105 -5.97 1.37 15.74
CA ALA A 105 -6.22 0.62 14.52
C ALA A 105 -6.09 1.46 13.24
N CYS A 106 -6.69 2.66 13.19
CA CYS A 106 -6.59 3.55 12.02
C CYS A 106 -5.15 3.99 11.74
N ALA A 107 -4.32 4.13 12.76
CA ALA A 107 -2.91 4.49 12.60
C ALA A 107 -2.06 3.35 12.02
N ALA A 108 -2.40 2.10 12.37
CA ALA A 108 -1.73 0.90 11.86
C ALA A 108 -2.16 0.51 10.43
N MET A 109 -3.25 1.09 9.92
CA MET A 109 -3.91 0.67 8.69
C MET A 109 -2.99 0.54 7.46
N PRO A 110 -2.10 1.50 7.11
CA PRO A 110 -1.24 1.35 5.93
C PRO A 110 -0.36 0.09 6.00
N ARG A 111 0.16 -0.25 7.19
CA ARG A 111 1.00 -1.44 7.39
C ARG A 111 0.18 -2.72 7.29
N LEU A 112 -1.04 -2.73 7.83
CA LEU A 112 -1.96 -3.87 7.74
C LEU A 112 -2.36 -4.17 6.29
N LEU A 113 -2.62 -3.13 5.49
CA LEU A 113 -2.96 -3.28 4.07
C LEU A 113 -1.81 -3.92 3.26
N ILE A 114 -0.56 -3.55 3.55
CA ILE A 114 0.60 -4.18 2.91
C ILE A 114 0.75 -5.63 3.36
N ALA A 115 0.66 -5.89 4.67
CA ALA A 115 0.74 -7.25 5.20
C ALA A 115 -0.33 -8.15 4.56
N TRP A 116 -1.55 -7.62 4.38
CA TRP A 116 -2.63 -8.33 3.70
C TRP A 116 -2.33 -8.58 2.22
N THR A 117 -1.87 -7.56 1.48
CA THR A 117 -1.50 -7.65 0.05
C THR A 117 -0.38 -8.65 -0.19
N GLU A 118 0.53 -8.82 0.77
CA GLU A 118 1.64 -9.76 0.72
C GLU A 118 1.31 -11.12 1.35
N SER A 119 0.05 -11.35 1.73
CA SER A 119 -0.42 -12.58 2.38
C SER A 119 0.36 -12.94 3.65
N ARG A 120 0.83 -11.92 4.38
CA ARG A 120 1.57 -12.05 5.66
C ARG A 120 0.69 -11.81 6.89
N LEU A 121 -0.60 -11.54 6.69
CA LEU A 121 -1.53 -11.24 7.77
C LEU A 121 -2.24 -12.53 8.24
N PRO A 122 -2.24 -12.86 9.55
CA PRO A 122 -3.00 -13.99 10.08
C PRO A 122 -4.50 -13.89 9.78
N GLU A 123 -5.18 -15.02 9.63
CA GLU A 123 -6.61 -15.06 9.27
C GLU A 123 -7.50 -14.27 10.25
N ALA A 124 -7.22 -14.37 11.55
CA ALA A 124 -7.94 -13.62 12.59
C ALA A 124 -7.73 -12.10 12.49
N ASP A 125 -6.60 -11.64 11.94
CA ASP A 125 -6.34 -10.22 11.69
C ASP A 125 -7.01 -9.77 10.38
N VAL A 126 -7.12 -10.64 9.37
CA VAL A 126 -7.84 -10.36 8.12
C VAL A 126 -9.32 -10.07 8.40
N ALA A 127 -9.99 -10.90 9.21
CA ALA A 127 -11.40 -10.67 9.57
C ALA A 127 -11.61 -9.31 10.25
N ARG A 128 -10.76 -8.97 11.22
CA ARG A 128 -10.79 -7.68 11.92
C ARG A 128 -10.51 -6.49 11.00
N LEU A 129 -9.56 -6.65 10.06
CA LEU A 129 -9.27 -5.65 9.05
C LEU A 129 -10.48 -5.40 8.14
N VAL A 130 -11.13 -6.47 7.66
CA VAL A 130 -12.31 -6.37 6.79
C VAL A 130 -13.46 -5.68 7.51
N GLU A 131 -13.77 -6.07 8.74
CA GLU A 131 -14.80 -5.43 9.57
C GLU A 131 -14.52 -3.93 9.75
N HIS A 132 -13.26 -3.57 10.06
CA HIS A 132 -12.87 -2.17 10.19
C HIS A 132 -13.05 -1.37 8.89
N LEU A 133 -12.69 -1.93 7.74
CA LEU A 133 -12.86 -1.27 6.44
C LEU A 133 -14.34 -1.09 6.05
N GLN A 134 -15.24 -1.96 6.56
CA GLN A 134 -16.68 -1.78 6.41
C GLN A 134 -17.22 -0.64 7.29
N GLY A 135 -16.65 -0.43 8.48
CA GLY A 135 -17.07 0.63 9.40
C GLY A 135 -16.39 2.00 9.19
N CYS A 136 -15.18 2.04 8.64
CA CYS A 136 -14.37 3.28 8.58
C CYS A 136 -14.17 3.78 7.13
N PRO A 137 -14.86 4.86 6.70
CA PRO A 137 -14.74 5.40 5.34
C PRO A 137 -13.32 5.93 5.04
N ASP A 138 -12.65 6.47 6.05
CA ASP A 138 -11.27 6.97 5.95
C ASP A 138 -10.28 5.85 5.59
N CYS A 139 -10.41 4.67 6.20
CA CYS A 139 -9.53 3.52 5.93
C CYS A 139 -9.90 2.83 4.61
N ARG A 140 -11.18 2.88 4.20
CA ARG A 140 -11.62 2.40 2.90
C ARG A 140 -11.03 3.23 1.76
N ALA A 141 -11.11 4.55 1.84
CA ALA A 141 -10.50 5.44 0.84
C ALA A 141 -8.99 5.23 0.71
N LEU A 142 -8.31 4.96 1.84
CA LEU A 142 -6.89 4.59 1.82
C LEU A 142 -6.66 3.26 1.10
N ARG A 143 -7.46 2.22 1.38
CA ARG A 143 -7.39 0.95 0.64
C ARG A 143 -7.59 1.16 -0.86
N ASP A 144 -8.61 1.93 -1.25
CA ASP A 144 -8.90 2.21 -2.66
C ASP A 144 -7.73 2.94 -3.36
N ALA A 145 -6.99 3.77 -2.63
CA ALA A 145 -5.75 4.39 -3.13
C ALA A 145 -4.63 3.36 -3.37
N PHE A 146 -4.38 2.48 -2.40
CA PHE A 146 -3.41 1.38 -2.56
C PHE A 146 -3.79 0.44 -3.72
N ASP A 147 -5.07 0.06 -3.81
CA ASP A 147 -5.57 -0.85 -4.86
C ASP A 147 -5.39 -0.21 -6.26
N ARG A 148 -5.66 1.09 -6.42
CA ARG A 148 -5.39 1.82 -7.66
C ARG A 148 -3.89 1.90 -7.98
N ALA A 149 -3.05 2.20 -7.00
CA ALA A 149 -1.60 2.28 -7.17
C ALA A 149 -1.00 0.93 -7.60
N GLU A 150 -1.45 -0.16 -6.98
CA GLU A 150 -1.05 -1.53 -7.37
C GLU A 150 -1.46 -1.87 -8.80
N LEU A 151 -2.69 -1.52 -9.18
CA LEU A 151 -3.18 -1.77 -10.53
C LEU A 151 -2.40 -0.94 -11.56
N GLY A 152 -2.19 0.35 -11.31
CA GLY A 152 -1.40 1.24 -12.17
C GLY A 152 0.04 0.74 -12.33
N TYR A 153 0.70 0.39 -11.22
CA TYR A 153 2.04 -0.16 -11.26
C TYR A 153 2.11 -1.45 -12.08
N ARG A 154 1.17 -2.39 -11.93
CA ARG A 154 1.14 -3.63 -12.73
C ARG A 154 0.84 -3.37 -14.20
N ALA A 155 -0.01 -2.39 -14.50
CA ALA A 155 -0.33 -1.96 -15.86
C ALA A 155 0.84 -1.22 -16.54
N GLY A 156 1.88 -0.84 -15.79
CA GLY A 156 3.03 -0.11 -16.32
C GLY A 156 2.81 1.40 -16.39
N GLU A 157 1.84 1.94 -15.64
CA GLU A 157 1.68 3.37 -15.47
C GLU A 157 2.96 3.98 -14.88
N SER A 158 3.44 5.06 -15.49
CA SER A 158 4.71 5.70 -15.18
C SER A 158 4.60 7.20 -15.40
N THR A 159 5.20 7.97 -14.50
CA THR A 159 5.51 9.39 -14.69
C THR A 159 6.92 9.52 -15.25
N ASP A 160 7.23 10.57 -16.00
CA ASP A 160 8.61 10.84 -16.43
C ASP A 160 9.33 11.62 -15.32
N PRO A 161 10.31 11.02 -14.60
CA PRO A 161 11.04 11.71 -13.56
C PRO A 161 11.98 12.76 -14.15
N ASP A 162 12.05 13.93 -13.52
CA ASP A 162 13.01 14.95 -13.92
C ASP A 162 14.44 14.65 -13.44
N ALA A 163 15.43 15.39 -13.95
CA ALA A 163 16.83 15.16 -13.62
C ALA A 163 17.16 15.38 -12.12
N THR A 164 16.43 16.28 -11.45
CA THR A 164 16.57 16.55 -10.02
C THR A 164 16.05 15.37 -9.22
N GLU A 165 14.87 14.85 -9.55
CA GLU A 165 14.27 13.68 -8.92
C GLU A 165 15.17 12.44 -9.06
N VAL A 166 15.67 12.19 -10.27
CA VAL A 166 16.66 11.12 -10.53
C VAL A 166 17.91 11.32 -9.67
N GLY A 167 18.43 12.54 -9.56
CA GLY A 167 19.61 12.86 -8.76
C GLY A 167 19.41 12.60 -7.27
N VAL A 168 18.27 13.00 -6.71
CA VAL A 168 17.90 12.78 -5.30
C VAL A 168 17.80 11.29 -4.99
N ILE A 169 17.05 10.55 -5.81
CA ILE A 169 16.85 9.10 -5.63
C ILE A 169 18.18 8.35 -5.77
N THR A 170 19.00 8.70 -6.78
CA THR A 170 20.34 8.10 -6.99
C THR A 170 21.24 8.35 -5.79
N THR A 171 21.23 9.56 -5.23
CA THR A 171 22.03 9.91 -4.06
C THR A 171 21.61 9.11 -2.83
N ALA A 172 20.30 8.94 -2.60
CA ALA A 172 19.79 8.11 -1.51
C ALA A 172 20.22 6.64 -1.67
N MET A 173 20.11 6.11 -2.88
CA MET A 173 20.55 4.76 -3.21
C MET A 173 22.07 4.59 -3.01
N ALA A 174 22.89 5.57 -3.39
CA ALA A 174 24.35 5.55 -3.16
C ALA A 174 24.70 5.48 -1.67
N ARG A 175 24.04 6.29 -0.83
CA ARG A 175 24.27 6.29 0.63
C ARG A 175 23.89 4.97 1.29
N ALA A 176 22.83 4.32 0.83
CA ALA A 176 22.37 3.04 1.36
C ALA A 176 23.36 1.89 1.13
N GLY A 177 24.16 1.94 0.06
CA GLY A 177 25.14 0.90 -0.27
C GLY A 177 26.43 0.90 0.54
N GLY A 178 26.75 2.01 1.20
CA GLY A 178 27.96 2.17 2.01
C GLY A 178 27.76 1.91 3.50
N ALA A 179 26.51 1.78 3.95
CA ALA A 179 26.24 1.47 5.35
C ALA A 179 26.61 -0.01 5.60
N PRO A 180 27.53 -0.31 6.53
CA PRO A 180 27.69 -1.69 6.97
C PRO A 180 26.32 -2.17 7.43
N ALA A 181 25.88 -3.32 6.92
CA ALA A 181 24.64 -3.93 7.37
C ALA A 181 24.65 -3.85 8.89
N PRO A 182 23.64 -3.24 9.54
CA PRO A 182 23.59 -3.26 10.98
C PRO A 182 23.66 -4.73 11.32
N VAL A 183 24.78 -5.16 11.92
CA VAL A 183 24.92 -6.52 12.42
C VAL A 183 23.72 -6.61 13.33
N ALA A 184 22.68 -7.31 12.87
CA ALA A 184 21.46 -7.44 13.62
C ALA A 184 21.96 -7.98 14.93
N ALA A 185 21.99 -7.12 15.95
CA ALA A 185 22.17 -7.56 17.31
C ALA A 185 20.97 -8.48 17.42
N LEU A 186 21.22 -9.79 17.26
CA LEU A 186 20.24 -10.82 17.47
C LEU A 186 19.51 -10.33 18.70
N PRO A 187 18.18 -10.08 18.63
CA PRO A 187 17.45 -9.65 19.80
C PRO A 187 17.95 -10.60 20.87
N ARG A 188 18.73 -10.05 21.82
CA ARG A 188 19.09 -10.85 22.98
C ARG A 188 17.74 -11.33 23.42
N ASP A 189 17.59 -12.64 23.56
CA ASP A 189 16.52 -13.19 24.36
C ASP A 189 16.64 -12.44 25.70
N GLU A 190 15.99 -11.28 25.78
CA GLU A 190 15.54 -10.68 27.00
C GLU A 190 14.56 -11.72 27.46
N ALA A 191 15.14 -12.66 28.22
CA ALA A 191 14.49 -13.67 29.00
C ALA A 191 13.13 -13.11 29.35
N THR A 192 12.09 -13.74 28.80
CA THR A 192 10.71 -13.59 29.25
C THR A 192 10.77 -13.27 30.74
N PRO A 193 10.40 -12.05 31.19
CA PRO A 193 10.28 -11.81 32.61
C PRO A 193 9.38 -12.93 33.10
N GLY A 194 9.96 -13.78 33.96
CA GLY A 194 9.30 -14.96 34.47
C GLY A 194 7.92 -14.52 34.88
N VAL A 195 6.91 -15.06 34.20
CA VAL A 195 5.55 -14.95 34.69
C VAL A 195 5.60 -15.72 35.99
N ASP A 196 5.82 -14.98 37.08
CA ASP A 196 5.56 -15.44 38.43
C ASP A 196 4.15 -15.99 38.38
N GLY A 197 4.08 -17.32 38.33
CA GLY A 197 2.83 -18.03 38.26
C GLY A 197 1.96 -17.55 39.42
N PRO A 198 0.65 -17.37 39.21
CA PRO A 198 -0.26 -17.19 40.33
C PRO A 198 -0.08 -18.39 41.27
N ARG A 199 0.52 -18.15 42.44
CA ARG A 199 0.47 -19.08 43.57
C ARG A 199 -0.97 -19.50 43.75
N GLY A 200 -1.19 -20.80 43.70
CA GLY A 200 -2.49 -21.42 43.78
C GLY A 200 -3.35 -20.84 44.90
N THR A 201 -4.57 -20.48 44.54
CA THR A 201 -5.70 -20.56 45.46
C THR A 201 -6.33 -21.95 45.31
N PRO A 202 -6.77 -22.56 46.42
CA PRO A 202 -7.02 -23.99 46.52
C PRO A 202 -8.26 -24.43 45.73
N ALA A 203 -8.21 -25.70 45.35
CA ALA A 203 -9.32 -26.48 44.81
C ALA A 203 -10.62 -26.21 45.58
N SER A 204 -11.63 -25.71 44.86
CA SER A 204 -13.02 -25.91 45.23
C SER A 204 -13.59 -26.91 44.22
N GLU A 205 -13.82 -28.14 44.68
CA GLU A 205 -14.59 -29.15 43.98
C GLU A 205 -16.03 -28.67 43.77
N PRO A 206 -16.57 -28.61 42.54
CA PRO A 206 -17.99 -28.67 42.34
C PRO A 206 -18.43 -30.14 42.38
N THR A 207 -18.93 -30.55 43.54
CA THR A 207 -19.78 -31.73 43.73
C THR A 207 -21.08 -31.57 42.92
N ARG A 208 -21.32 -32.56 42.03
CA ARG A 208 -22.62 -33.14 41.54
C ARG A 208 -23.70 -32.15 41.05
N ASP A 209 -24.46 -32.42 40.00
CA ASP A 209 -25.29 -33.61 39.82
C ASP A 209 -25.85 -33.65 38.39
N ALA A 210 -26.28 -34.84 37.98
CA ALA A 210 -26.74 -35.17 36.64
C ALA A 210 -28.06 -34.48 36.24
N THR A 211 -28.22 -34.19 34.94
CA THR A 211 -29.52 -34.30 34.25
C THR A 211 -29.27 -34.65 32.77
N PRO A 212 -29.74 -35.83 32.29
CA PRO A 212 -29.83 -36.16 30.87
C PRO A 212 -31.26 -35.96 30.34
N ALA A 213 -31.43 -35.12 29.32
CA ALA A 213 -32.58 -35.02 28.39
C ALA A 213 -32.33 -33.74 27.55
N GLU A 214 -32.59 -33.61 26.26
CA GLU A 214 -33.38 -34.35 25.29
C GLU A 214 -32.92 -33.82 23.92
N ALA A 215 -32.83 -34.68 22.90
CA ALA A 215 -32.55 -34.26 21.53
C ALA A 215 -33.82 -33.70 20.89
N PRO A 216 -33.81 -32.50 20.27
CA PRO A 216 -34.87 -32.11 19.37
C PRO A 216 -34.62 -32.61 17.94
N ASP A 217 -35.67 -33.25 17.44
CA ASP A 217 -35.97 -33.87 16.15
C ASP A 217 -35.73 -32.94 14.92
N PRO A 218 -35.19 -33.46 13.79
CA PRO A 218 -35.04 -32.70 12.55
C PRO A 218 -36.31 -32.76 11.67
N ALA A 219 -37.16 -31.73 11.72
CA ALA A 219 -38.14 -31.51 10.66
C ALA A 219 -38.70 -30.08 10.67
N THR A 220 -38.37 -29.24 9.68
CA THR A 220 -39.40 -28.72 8.77
C THR A 220 -38.79 -28.18 7.47
N ARG A 221 -39.24 -28.76 6.37
CA ARG A 221 -39.16 -28.22 5.02
C ARG A 221 -40.09 -27.02 4.89
N GLY A 222 -39.61 -25.95 4.26
CA GLY A 222 -40.39 -24.95 3.50
C GLY A 222 -39.36 -24.20 2.66
N HIS A 223 -39.30 -24.27 1.33
CA HIS A 223 -40.37 -24.13 0.33
C HIS A 223 -41.24 -22.90 0.61
N GLY A 224 -40.57 -21.75 0.57
CA GLY A 224 -41.19 -20.48 0.22
C GLY A 224 -40.63 -20.08 -1.14
N ASP A 225 -41.37 -20.44 -2.20
CA ASP A 225 -41.34 -19.75 -3.47
C ASP A 225 -41.86 -18.33 -3.19
N ASP A 226 -40.98 -17.33 -3.21
CA ASP A 226 -41.38 -15.92 -3.22
C ASP A 226 -41.07 -15.37 -4.62
N ASP A 227 -42.06 -15.53 -5.49
CA ASP A 227 -42.24 -14.82 -6.74
C ASP A 227 -42.42 -13.32 -6.44
N GLY A 228 -41.31 -12.65 -6.13
CA GLY A 228 -41.21 -11.21 -5.92
C GLY A 228 -41.10 -10.45 -7.23
N ASP A 229 -42.19 -10.45 -7.98
CA ASP A 229 -42.44 -9.62 -9.15
C ASP A 229 -42.18 -8.12 -8.90
N GLY A 230 -41.61 -7.46 -9.90
CA GLY A 230 -41.96 -6.06 -10.20
C GLY A 230 -41.31 -4.95 -9.36
N ARG A 231 -40.21 -4.39 -9.89
CA ARG A 231 -39.91 -2.95 -10.01
C ARG A 231 -38.54 -2.83 -10.70
N SER A 232 -38.45 -2.85 -12.03
CA SER A 232 -38.75 -1.70 -12.89
C SER A 232 -38.49 -0.34 -12.23
N SER A 233 -37.33 -0.16 -11.60
CA SER A 233 -36.74 1.17 -11.45
C SER A 233 -36.19 1.59 -12.81
N ARG A 234 -37.09 2.19 -13.61
CA ARG A 234 -36.74 3.07 -14.73
C ARG A 234 -35.81 4.15 -14.20
N VAL A 235 -34.51 3.96 -14.38
CA VAL A 235 -33.56 5.06 -14.30
C VAL A 235 -33.91 6.01 -15.45
N PRO A 236 -34.28 7.28 -15.17
CA PRO A 236 -34.51 8.24 -16.25
C PRO A 236 -33.20 8.44 -17.02
N PRO A 237 -33.24 8.59 -18.36
CA PRO A 237 -32.07 8.95 -19.13
C PRO A 237 -31.57 10.31 -18.61
N ARG A 238 -30.34 10.32 -18.08
CA ARG A 238 -29.66 11.58 -17.77
C ARG A 238 -29.39 12.28 -19.09
N ASP A 239 -30.14 13.36 -19.31
CA ASP A 239 -29.90 14.33 -20.36
C ASP A 239 -28.42 14.71 -20.38
N ARG A 240 -27.75 14.29 -21.45
CA ARG A 240 -26.45 14.82 -21.85
C ARG A 240 -26.65 16.29 -22.18
N ARG A 241 -26.35 17.17 -21.23
CA ARG A 241 -26.20 18.60 -21.50
C ARG A 241 -24.83 18.81 -22.17
N PRO A 242 -24.77 19.26 -23.44
CA PRO A 242 -23.52 19.67 -24.04
C PRO A 242 -23.23 21.16 -23.71
N ALA A 243 -21.96 21.52 -23.88
CA ALA A 243 -21.44 22.89 -23.96
C ALA A 243 -21.25 23.66 -22.63
N GLY A 244 -20.03 23.56 -22.12
CA GLY A 244 -19.34 24.67 -21.46
C GLY A 244 -18.01 24.90 -22.17
N ARG A 245 -18.01 25.74 -23.20
CA ARG A 245 -16.80 26.33 -23.80
C ARG A 245 -16.09 27.12 -22.69
N SER A 246 -15.01 26.58 -22.13
CA SER A 246 -14.06 27.38 -21.38
C SER A 246 -13.13 28.06 -22.36
N SER A 247 -13.28 29.38 -22.41
CA SER A 247 -12.48 30.35 -23.13
C SER A 247 -10.99 30.11 -22.91
N LEU A 248 -10.23 30.02 -24.00
CA LEU A 248 -8.79 30.13 -24.00
C LEU A 248 -8.42 31.58 -23.63
N PRO A 249 -7.46 31.83 -22.72
CA PRO A 249 -6.91 33.16 -22.55
C PRO A 249 -6.08 33.56 -23.77
N GLU A 250 -6.37 34.76 -24.27
CA GLU A 250 -5.63 35.50 -25.29
C GLU A 250 -4.12 35.47 -25.01
N SER A 251 -3.34 35.07 -26.01
CA SER A 251 -1.88 35.25 -26.03
C SER A 251 -1.56 36.74 -26.19
N PRO A 252 -0.73 37.35 -25.33
CA PRO A 252 -0.24 38.69 -25.56
C PRO A 252 0.74 38.72 -26.73
N ALA A 253 0.51 39.69 -27.62
CA ALA A 253 1.33 39.99 -28.79
C ALA A 253 2.80 40.25 -28.42
N ARG A 254 3.72 39.67 -29.20
CA ARG A 254 5.14 40.02 -29.16
C ARG A 254 5.35 41.39 -29.81
N PRO A 255 6.09 42.32 -29.19
CA PRO A 255 6.51 43.55 -29.86
C PRO A 255 7.56 43.24 -30.93
N ALA A 256 7.42 43.89 -32.09
CA ALA A 256 8.43 43.95 -33.13
C ALA A 256 9.63 44.75 -32.62
N THR A 257 10.82 44.15 -32.64
CA THR A 257 12.08 44.87 -32.52
C THR A 257 12.56 45.22 -33.91
N ASP A 258 12.40 46.49 -34.29
CA ASP A 258 13.24 47.13 -35.31
C ASP A 258 14.52 47.62 -34.62
N GLY A 259 15.66 47.23 -35.18
CA GLY A 259 17.01 47.62 -34.76
C GLY A 259 18.06 47.00 -35.67
#